data_AF-A0A3A3HCR0-F1
#
_entry.id   AF-A0A3A3HCR0-F1
#
_cell.length_a   1.000
_cell.length_b   1.000
_cell.length_c   1.000
_cell.angle_alpha   90.00
_cell.angle_beta   90.00
_cell.angle_gamma   90.00
#
_symmetry.space_group_name_H-M   'P 1'
#
loop_
_entity.id
_entity.type
_entity.pdbx_description
1 polymer ?
#
loop_
_entity_poly.entity_id
_entity_poly.type
_entity_poly.pdbx_seq_one_letter_code
_entity_poly.pdbx_strand_id
1 'polypeptide(L)'
;MFLLRSHLRRIVPVMSDDTPSTPEAIILRLKWRQTWPEKESDFVCEVADFQGSVGRIYLFDTGPQQGSWFWAMQAHGDDVSRNIGKLSGVEPSAREAAREVERAWFAAIKGSRYELSNVAPQPEAARNAYAAAKGR
;
A
#
# COMPACT_ATOMS: atom_id res chain seq x y z
N MET A 1 -31.62 -21.92 61.64
CA MET A 1 -31.34 -23.17 60.92
C MET A 1 -31.51 -22.88 59.43
N PHE A 2 -30.39 -22.87 58.68
CA PHE A 2 -30.16 -22.94 57.21
C PHE A 2 -31.29 -22.48 56.23
N LEU A 3 -31.10 -21.70 55.16
CA LEU A 3 -30.00 -21.59 54.19
C LEU A 3 -30.02 -20.20 53.51
N LEU A 4 -28.89 -19.47 53.51
CA LEU A 4 -28.66 -18.41 52.53
C LEU A 4 -28.04 -19.05 51.26
N ARG A 5 -28.73 -18.94 50.13
CA ARG A 5 -28.25 -19.46 48.84
C ARG A 5 -27.17 -18.54 48.26
N SER A 6 -25.92 -18.96 48.36
CA SER A 6 -24.78 -18.41 47.62
C SER A 6 -25.06 -18.38 46.12
N HIS A 7 -25.20 -17.18 45.55
CA HIS A 7 -25.13 -16.95 44.10
C HIS A 7 -23.72 -16.49 43.74
N LEU A 8 -22.84 -17.46 43.44
CA LEU A 8 -21.62 -17.25 42.67
C LEU A 8 -22.03 -16.83 41.25
N ARG A 9 -22.12 -15.53 40.99
CA ARG A 9 -22.14 -15.01 39.62
C ARG A 9 -20.73 -15.14 39.07
N ARG A 10 -20.52 -16.11 38.17
CA ARG A 10 -19.34 -16.17 37.30
C ARG A 10 -19.21 -14.84 36.58
N ILE A 11 -18.17 -14.09 36.92
CA ILE A 11 -17.67 -12.99 36.08
C ILE A 11 -17.02 -13.68 34.89
N VAL A 12 -17.72 -13.72 33.77
CA VAL A 12 -17.14 -14.10 32.48
C VAL A 12 -16.37 -12.86 32.01
N PRO A 13 -15.06 -12.95 31.73
CA PRO A 13 -14.36 -11.82 31.14
C PRO A 13 -14.96 -11.57 29.75
N VAL A 14 -15.43 -10.34 29.52
CA VAL A 14 -15.67 -9.82 28.17
C VAL A 14 -14.31 -9.79 27.49
N MET A 15 -14.03 -10.84 26.72
CA MET A 15 -13.02 -10.78 25.68
C MET A 15 -13.54 -9.78 24.66
N SER A 16 -12.96 -8.58 24.67
CA SER A 16 -13.06 -7.66 23.55
C SER A 16 -12.59 -8.43 22.32
N ASP A 17 -13.50 -8.65 21.36
CA ASP A 17 -13.15 -9.01 20.00
C ASP A 17 -12.39 -7.81 19.39
N ASP A 18 -11.10 -7.70 19.71
CA ASP A 18 -10.15 -7.04 18.83
C ASP A 18 -10.03 -7.94 17.60
N THR A 19 -10.99 -7.80 16.68
CA THR A 19 -10.82 -8.28 15.31
C THR A 19 -9.44 -7.83 14.83
N PRO A 20 -8.54 -8.74 14.40
CA PRO A 20 -7.34 -8.29 13.71
C PRO A 20 -7.83 -7.54 12.49
N SER A 21 -7.64 -6.23 12.49
CA SER A 21 -7.82 -5.37 11.34
C SER A 21 -7.06 -6.01 10.19
N THR A 22 -7.80 -6.66 9.30
CA THR A 22 -7.27 -7.20 8.05
C THR A 22 -6.35 -6.10 7.48
N PRO A 23 -5.05 -6.36 7.28
CA PRO A 23 -4.13 -5.32 6.83
C PRO A 23 -4.75 -4.75 5.56
N GLU A 24 -5.07 -3.45 5.57
CA GLU A 24 -5.70 -2.77 4.44
C GLU A 24 -4.93 -3.21 3.20
N ALA A 25 -5.62 -3.93 2.30
CA ALA A 25 -4.97 -4.46 1.12
C ALA A 25 -4.38 -3.26 0.38
N ILE A 26 -3.05 -3.19 0.31
CA ILE A 26 -2.37 -2.09 -0.39
C ILE A 26 -2.72 -2.23 -1.87
N ILE A 27 -3.62 -1.37 -2.34
CA ILE A 27 -4.03 -1.30 -3.74
C ILE A 27 -3.04 -0.40 -4.46
N LEU A 28 -2.25 -1.00 -5.35
CA LEU A 28 -1.33 -0.29 -6.25
C LEU A 28 -2.08 0.10 -7.53
N ARG A 29 -1.96 1.37 -7.93
CA ARG A 29 -2.62 1.94 -9.10
C ARG A 29 -1.75 1.92 -10.35
N LEU A 30 -0.43 1.93 -10.17
CA LEU A 30 0.51 2.00 -11.29
C LEU A 30 0.86 0.59 -11.79
N LYS A 31 1.44 0.53 -12.99
CA LYS A 31 1.89 -0.74 -13.58
C LYS A 31 3.29 -1.04 -13.08
N TRP A 32 3.41 -2.17 -12.38
CA TRP A 32 4.67 -2.68 -11.88
C TRP A 32 5.14 -3.85 -12.73
N ARG A 33 6.42 -3.85 -13.09
CA ARG A 33 7.06 -5.00 -13.73
C ARG A 33 8.37 -5.32 -13.04
N GLN A 34 8.78 -6.57 -13.15
CA GLN A 34 10.10 -6.99 -12.73
C GLN A 34 11.17 -6.32 -13.61
N THR A 35 12.23 -5.82 -12.98
CA THR A 35 13.32 -5.11 -13.69
C THR A 35 14.22 -6.10 -14.42
N TRP A 36 14.57 -7.21 -13.76
CA TRP A 36 15.49 -8.23 -14.27
C TRP A 36 14.92 -9.62 -14.03
N PRO A 37 14.91 -10.52 -15.02
CA PRO A 37 14.40 -11.89 -14.83
C PRO A 37 15.20 -12.68 -13.79
N GLU A 38 16.48 -12.36 -13.62
CA GLU A 38 17.40 -13.02 -12.68
C GLU A 38 17.30 -12.46 -11.25
N LYS A 39 16.68 -11.28 -11.05
CA LYS A 39 16.43 -10.70 -9.72
C LYS A 39 14.94 -10.67 -9.44
N GLU A 40 14.48 -11.65 -8.66
CA GLU A 40 13.06 -11.76 -8.26
C GLU A 40 12.59 -10.62 -7.34
N SER A 41 13.52 -9.97 -6.64
CA SER A 41 13.21 -8.92 -5.66
C SER A 41 13.55 -7.51 -6.16
N ASP A 42 13.28 -7.22 -7.43
CA ASP A 42 13.55 -5.94 -8.07
C ASP A 42 12.44 -5.57 -9.06
N PHE A 43 11.73 -4.48 -8.79
CA PHE A 43 10.57 -4.05 -9.56
C PHE A 43 10.69 -2.58 -9.96
N VAL A 44 10.30 -2.27 -11.19
CA VAL A 44 10.14 -0.91 -11.70
C VAL A 44 8.68 -0.61 -11.98
N CYS A 45 8.33 0.64 -11.73
CA CYS A 45 7.03 1.21 -12.01
C CYS A 45 7.08 1.96 -13.34
N GLU A 46 6.10 1.72 -14.20
CA GLU A 46 5.93 2.36 -15.50
C GLU A 46 4.55 2.99 -15.64
N VAL A 47 4.50 4.12 -16.34
CA VAL A 47 3.27 4.85 -16.69
C VAL A 47 3.27 5.03 -18.20
N ALA A 48 2.14 4.72 -18.85
CA ALA A 48 2.06 4.69 -20.31
C ALA A 48 2.44 6.03 -20.97
N ASP A 49 2.10 7.14 -20.31
CA ASP A 49 2.35 8.49 -20.84
C ASP A 49 3.68 9.09 -20.37
N PHE A 50 4.48 8.36 -19.56
CA PHE A 50 5.75 8.84 -19.06
C PHE A 50 6.91 8.13 -19.77
N GLN A 51 7.83 8.90 -20.36
CA GLN A 51 9.06 8.35 -20.94
C GLN A 51 10.03 7.94 -19.81
N GLY A 52 10.03 6.64 -19.48
CA GLY A 52 10.98 6.02 -18.55
C GLY A 52 10.30 5.37 -17.35
N SER A 53 11.13 4.99 -16.36
CA SER A 53 10.65 4.45 -15.09
C SER A 53 10.23 5.58 -14.14
N VAL A 54 9.06 5.44 -13.55
CA VAL A 54 8.56 6.36 -12.52
C VAL A 54 9.27 6.13 -11.19
N GLY A 55 9.51 4.87 -10.84
CA GLY A 55 10.22 4.50 -9.64
C GLY A 55 10.65 3.05 -9.66
N ARG A 56 11.47 2.68 -8.68
CA ARG A 56 12.00 1.32 -8.52
C ARG A 56 12.00 0.95 -7.05
N ILE A 57 11.73 -0.33 -6.79
CA ILE A 57 11.88 -0.94 -5.49
C ILE A 57 12.79 -2.16 -5.61
N TYR A 58 13.60 -2.41 -4.59
CA TYR A 58 14.38 -3.64 -4.52
C TYR A 58 14.65 -4.03 -3.07
N LEU A 59 14.78 -5.33 -2.82
CA LEU A 59 15.17 -5.85 -1.52
C LEU A 59 16.68 -5.72 -1.32
N PHE A 60 17.09 -5.19 -0.17
CA PHE A 60 18.48 -5.32 0.26
C PHE A 60 18.75 -6.78 0.65
N ASP A 61 19.57 -7.45 -0.17
CA ASP A 61 19.98 -8.85 0.03
C ASP A 61 21.11 -8.98 1.07
N THR A 62 21.86 -7.90 1.30
CA THR A 62 23.11 -7.89 2.07
C THR A 62 23.25 -6.60 2.89
N GLY A 63 24.08 -6.68 3.93
CA GLY A 63 24.43 -5.53 4.78
C GLY A 63 23.46 -5.27 5.96
N PRO A 64 23.63 -4.14 6.67
CA PRO A 64 22.88 -3.85 7.90
C PRO A 64 21.39 -3.56 7.67
N GLN A 65 20.99 -3.29 6.42
CA GLN A 65 19.60 -3.08 6.01
C GLN A 65 19.01 -4.31 5.31
N GLN A 66 19.68 -5.47 5.43
CA GLN A 66 19.21 -6.73 4.86
C GLN A 66 17.77 -7.03 5.29
N GLY A 67 16.95 -7.45 4.34
CA GLY A 67 15.53 -7.73 4.57
C GLY A 67 14.62 -6.51 4.47
N SER A 68 15.17 -5.30 4.29
CA SER A 68 14.39 -4.08 4.03
C SER A 68 14.24 -3.82 2.53
N TRP A 69 13.06 -3.37 2.12
CA TRP A 69 12.76 -2.96 0.75
C TRP A 69 13.11 -1.50 0.54
N PHE A 70 14.12 -1.23 -0.27
CA PHE A 70 14.42 0.12 -0.71
C PHE A 70 13.43 0.56 -1.79
N TRP A 71 13.04 1.83 -1.74
CA TRP A 71 12.25 2.46 -2.78
C TRP A 71 12.85 3.81 -3.18
N ALA A 72 12.74 4.14 -4.46
CA ALA A 72 13.09 5.46 -4.96
C ALA A 72 12.20 5.85 -6.15
N MET A 73 11.76 7.09 -6.14
CA MET A 73 11.16 7.76 -7.29
C MET A 73 12.28 8.20 -8.25
N GLN A 74 12.24 7.69 -9.48
CA GLN A 74 13.25 7.97 -10.52
C GLN A 74 12.76 8.94 -11.59
N ALA A 75 11.45 9.18 -11.63
CA ALA A 75 10.85 10.12 -12.55
C ALA A 75 11.49 11.52 -12.41
N HIS A 76 11.78 12.12 -13.56
CA HIS A 76 12.37 13.45 -13.69
C HIS A 76 11.81 14.12 -14.95
N GLY A 77 11.78 15.45 -14.96
CA GLY A 77 11.28 16.26 -16.08
C GLY A 77 10.61 17.54 -15.59
N ASP A 78 10.30 18.44 -16.51
CA ASP A 78 9.76 19.76 -16.18
C ASP A 78 8.38 19.68 -15.50
N ASP A 79 7.60 18.64 -15.84
CA ASP A 79 6.27 18.36 -15.29
C ASP A 79 6.28 17.52 -14.00
N VAL A 80 7.45 17.24 -13.44
CA VAL A 80 7.63 16.38 -12.27
C VAL A 80 8.27 17.18 -11.14
N SER A 81 7.48 17.56 -10.14
CA SER A 81 8.00 18.25 -8.96
C SER A 81 8.79 17.30 -8.08
N ARG A 82 10.05 17.65 -7.81
CA ARG A 82 10.90 16.96 -6.83
C ARG A 82 10.81 17.56 -5.43
N ASN A 83 10.08 18.67 -5.26
CA ASN A 83 9.91 19.34 -3.96
C ASN A 83 8.66 18.82 -3.22
N ILE A 84 8.61 17.50 -3.04
CA ILE A 84 7.45 16.78 -2.48
C ILE A 84 7.78 16.07 -1.16
N GLY A 85 8.97 16.34 -0.60
CA GLY A 85 9.48 15.69 0.59
C GLY A 85 10.32 14.45 0.24
N LYS A 86 9.87 13.26 0.64
CA LYS A 86 10.65 12.02 0.51
C LYS A 86 10.60 11.51 -0.94
N LEU A 87 11.78 11.42 -1.57
CA LEU A 87 11.95 10.83 -2.91
C LEU A 87 12.46 9.39 -2.86
N SER A 88 12.93 8.93 -1.69
CA SER A 88 13.43 7.58 -1.47
C SER A 88 13.33 7.20 0.00
N GLY A 89 13.34 5.91 0.28
CA GLY A 89 13.29 5.38 1.64
C GLY A 89 13.45 3.86 1.69
N VAL A 90 13.22 3.30 2.87
CA VAL A 90 13.19 1.86 3.12
C VAL A 90 11.91 1.50 3.85
N GLU A 91 11.31 0.38 3.46
CA GLU A 91 10.08 -0.14 4.03
C GLU A 91 10.24 -1.64 4.36
N PRO A 92 9.42 -2.19 5.27
CA PRO A 92 9.54 -3.60 5.64
C PRO A 92 8.97 -4.56 4.57
N SER A 93 8.19 -4.08 3.60
CA SER A 93 7.62 -4.92 2.54
C SER A 93 7.65 -4.28 1.14
N ALA A 94 7.66 -5.12 0.11
CA ALA A 94 7.62 -4.69 -1.30
C ALA A 94 6.38 -3.84 -1.61
N ARG A 95 5.23 -4.19 -1.01
CA ARG A 95 3.97 -3.48 -1.23
C ARG A 95 3.97 -2.11 -0.57
N GLU A 96 4.54 -1.96 0.61
CA GLU A 96 4.70 -0.66 1.26
C GLU A 96 5.70 0.22 0.51
N ALA A 97 6.82 -0.35 0.09
CA ALA A 97 7.78 0.32 -0.78
C ALA A 97 7.11 0.82 -2.08
N ALA A 98 6.31 -0.02 -2.74
CA ALA A 98 5.55 0.37 -3.92
C ALA A 98 4.53 1.49 -3.60
N ARG A 99 3.82 1.40 -2.47
CA ARG A 99 2.87 2.43 -2.03
C ARG A 99 3.54 3.80 -1.86
N GLU A 100 4.72 3.84 -1.25
CA GLU A 100 5.44 5.11 -1.07
C GLU A 100 5.96 5.67 -2.40
N VAL A 101 6.36 4.82 -3.37
CA VAL A 101 6.67 5.29 -4.74
C VAL A 101 5.44 5.90 -5.40
N GLU A 102 4.28 5.26 -5.33
CA GLU A 102 3.05 5.79 -5.91
C GLU A 102 2.65 7.11 -5.24
N ARG A 103 2.76 7.19 -3.92
CA ARG A 103 2.51 8.41 -3.15
C ARG A 103 3.43 9.54 -3.59
N ALA A 104 4.73 9.26 -3.76
CA ALA A 104 5.69 10.24 -4.26
C ALA A 104 5.34 10.66 -5.70
N TRP A 105 5.01 9.71 -6.58
CA TRP A 105 4.58 10.02 -7.94
C TRP A 105 3.36 10.93 -7.99
N PHE A 106 2.28 10.59 -7.28
CA PHE A 106 1.06 11.40 -7.25
C PHE A 106 1.29 12.79 -6.65
N ALA A 107 2.17 12.92 -5.67
CA ALA A 107 2.56 14.23 -5.15
C ALA A 107 3.37 15.03 -6.19
N ALA A 108 4.25 14.38 -6.94
CA ALA A 108 5.14 15.03 -7.91
C ALA A 108 4.42 15.55 -9.15
N ILE A 109 3.39 14.83 -9.60
CA ILE A 109 2.63 15.18 -10.81
C ILE A 109 1.45 16.09 -10.55
N LYS A 110 1.19 16.47 -9.30
CA LYS A 110 0.04 17.32 -8.95
C LYS A 110 0.11 18.64 -9.72
N GLY A 111 -0.95 18.96 -10.46
CA GLY A 111 -1.04 20.12 -11.34
C GLY A 111 -0.32 19.98 -12.68
N SER A 112 0.22 18.80 -13.00
CA SER A 112 0.91 18.53 -14.25
C SER A 112 0.05 17.73 -15.24
N ARG A 113 0.51 17.65 -16.50
CA ARG A 113 -0.20 16.90 -17.55
C ARG A 113 -0.42 15.42 -17.22
N TYR A 114 0.39 14.84 -16.34
CA TYR A 114 0.29 13.44 -15.95
C TYR A 114 -0.75 13.17 -14.85
N GLU A 115 -1.21 14.20 -14.13
CA GLU A 115 -2.30 14.02 -13.14
C GLU A 115 -3.58 13.57 -13.85
N LEU A 116 -3.91 14.22 -14.97
CA LEU A 116 -5.13 13.96 -15.73
C LEU A 116 -5.19 12.56 -16.34
N SER A 117 -4.04 11.98 -16.73
CA SER A 117 -4.01 10.62 -17.29
C SER A 117 -3.99 9.51 -16.24
N ASN A 118 -3.55 9.81 -15.01
CA ASN A 118 -3.51 8.86 -13.90
C ASN A 118 -4.79 8.86 -13.04
N VAL A 119 -5.69 9.83 -13.23
CA VAL A 119 -7.05 9.83 -12.67
C VAL A 119 -7.96 8.96 -13.57
N ALA A 120 -7.63 7.68 -13.69
CA ALA A 120 -8.70 6.72 -13.95
C ALA A 120 -9.66 6.79 -12.75
N PRO A 121 -10.99 6.84 -12.96
CA PRO A 121 -11.94 6.88 -11.85
C PRO A 121 -11.69 5.66 -10.99
N GLN A 122 -11.38 5.89 -9.71
CA GLN A 122 -11.62 4.87 -8.70
C GLN A 122 -13.08 4.44 -8.88
N PRO A 123 -13.41 3.14 -8.91
CA PRO A 123 -14.76 2.74 -8.60
C PRO A 123 -15.00 3.10 -7.14
N GLU A 124 -15.38 4.36 -6.92
CA GLU A 124 -16.08 4.78 -5.73
C GLU A 124 -17.26 3.81 -5.58
N ALA A 125 -17.27 3.06 -4.48
CA ALA A 125 -18.27 2.06 -4.14
C ALA A 125 -18.21 0.67 -4.81
N ALA A 126 -17.09 -0.05 -4.67
CA ALA A 126 -17.17 -1.51 -4.46
C ALA A 126 -17.70 -1.89 -3.06
N ARG A 127 -18.28 -0.93 -2.31
CA ARG A 127 -18.85 -1.15 -0.98
C ARG A 127 -20.22 -1.82 -1.00
N ASN A 128 -20.85 -2.02 -2.17
CA ASN A 128 -22.22 -2.53 -2.28
C ASN A 128 -22.42 -3.79 -3.15
N ALA A 129 -21.36 -4.48 -3.58
CA ALA A 129 -21.52 -5.71 -4.37
C ALA A 129 -21.92 -6.95 -3.54
N TYR A 130 -21.56 -6.97 -2.24
CA TYR A 130 -21.88 -8.12 -1.36
C TYR A 130 -23.30 -8.10 -0.76
N ALA A 131 -24.04 -6.99 -0.88
CA ALA A 131 -25.40 -6.89 -0.35
C ALA A 131 -26.48 -7.41 -1.32
N ALA A 132 -26.19 -7.54 -2.61
CA ALA A 132 -27.15 -8.00 -3.62
C ALA A 132 -27.21 -9.53 -3.79
N ALA A 133 -26.27 -10.29 -3.22
CA ALA A 133 -26.15 -11.74 -3.44
C ALA A 133 -26.78 -12.62 -2.32
N LYS A 134 -27.41 -12.02 -1.30
CA LYS A 134 -28.08 -12.76 -0.19
C LYS A 134 -29.54 -12.36 0.04
N GLY A 135 -30.29 -12.14 -1.05
CA GLY A 135 -31.75 -12.04 -0.99
C GLY A 135 -32.39 -13.11 -1.85
N ARG A 136 -32.59 -14.31 -1.30
CA ARG A 136 -33.50 -15.31 -1.84
C ARG A 136 -34.58 -15.59 -0.80
#